data_AF-A0A933TQ51-F1
#
_entry.id   AF-A0A933TQ51-F1
#
_cell.length_a   1.000
_cell.length_b   1.000
_cell.length_c   1.000
_cell.angle_alpha   90.00
_cell.angle_beta   90.00
_cell.angle_gamma   90.00
#
_symmetry.space_group_name_H-M   'P 1'
#
loop_
_entity.id
_entity.type
_entity.pdbx_description
1 polymer ?
#
loop_
_entity_poly.entity_id
_entity_poly.type
_entity_poly.pdbx_seq_one_letter_code
_entity_poly.pdbx_strand_id
1 'polypeptide(L)'
;MILEAPLRNALTGLGQVAYQSRPEAGLILLATVALVSPWAGLGAALGALLGSLWARLDPDWAEAERHLGLSAYNPALVGLFWGDMLARDLWSLPLFALALFACIAIDRPLRRLIAHLHLPSQSLAAVLVGWLGIVGAQAMGTSFWDGEAGQPPWQHLSLPIAVGGTLLAMLGGNRTGLLVAAACGGIAWTLDAPLGLWAFSVAPAAYAMTSLWLGGSPRAPLWGVVAALLAALLWYLWQWSPLGETLPPLLLPPILAIWLTLLLSLGSLRAAVLHPGVQELRRRLNAAGPRKQLVAISGAGISTASGIPDYVSGAWLDPQTPVSEYGYGRFLQSAEARRVYWDACKRFLNVTAASRPNPAHEALAQLEAEGWLRAVVTQNVDGLHQKAGAQQVIDLHGRIDHVECVACGSAQPWPADGAWRNGELVCATCGGLLKPAVTAMGQDLPAGAWPRAMTAMGGGGILLVVGSRLAVSTAAALVGEARRQGAGLAVINQGGAGTPLLLGDVYIDLPAEQVLPALCRLVCKGWPHAE
;
A
#
# COMPACT_ATOMS: atom_id res chain seq x y z
N MET A 1 26.74 -1.18 20.17
CA MET A 1 25.27 -1.21 20.47
C MET A 1 24.56 0.16 20.48
N ILE A 2 24.84 1.13 21.37
CA ILE A 2 24.02 2.38 21.46
C ILE A 2 24.04 3.23 20.17
N LEU A 3 25.19 3.29 19.48
CA LEU A 3 25.41 4.05 18.24
C LEU A 3 25.22 3.24 16.94
N GLU A 4 25.13 1.92 16.99
CA GLU A 4 25.01 1.08 15.78
C GLU A 4 23.69 1.28 15.06
N ALA A 5 22.58 1.35 15.81
CA ALA A 5 21.27 1.56 15.23
C ALA A 5 21.09 2.99 14.65
N PRO A 6 21.48 4.08 15.32
CA PRO A 6 21.48 5.43 14.73
C PRO A 6 22.35 5.53 13.48
N LEU A 7 23.56 4.96 13.51
CA LEU A 7 24.45 4.99 12.35
C LEU A 7 23.84 4.24 11.17
N ARG A 8 23.27 3.05 11.41
CA ARG A 8 22.57 2.29 10.37
C ARG A 8 21.38 3.08 9.83
N ASN A 9 20.55 3.66 10.68
CA ASN A 9 19.40 4.46 10.25
C ASN A 9 19.84 5.71 9.47
N ALA A 10 20.95 6.35 9.85
CA ALA A 10 21.52 7.48 9.15
C ALA A 10 21.99 7.10 7.74
N LEU A 11 22.73 5.99 7.61
CA LEU A 11 23.15 5.45 6.32
C LEU A 11 21.94 5.03 5.47
N THR A 12 20.94 4.38 6.06
CA THR A 12 19.69 4.06 5.36
C THR A 12 19.00 5.34 4.87
N GLY A 13 18.95 6.40 5.69
CA GLY A 13 18.36 7.69 5.32
C GLY A 13 19.11 8.42 4.22
N LEU A 14 20.45 8.37 4.22
CA LEU A 14 21.28 8.84 3.11
C LEU A 14 20.96 8.07 1.83
N GLY A 15 20.76 6.74 1.94
CA GLY A 15 20.31 5.91 0.82
C GLY A 15 18.98 6.37 0.21
N GLN A 16 18.08 6.97 0.99
CA GLN A 16 16.79 7.47 0.49
C GLN A 16 16.94 8.61 -0.53
N VAL A 17 18.10 9.29 -0.59
CA VAL A 17 18.42 10.26 -1.65
C VAL A 17 18.41 9.62 -3.04
N ALA A 18 18.78 8.36 -3.14
CA ALA A 18 18.62 7.55 -4.36
C ALA A 18 17.42 6.60 -4.29
N TYR A 19 16.45 6.87 -3.40
CA TYR A 19 15.28 6.03 -3.12
C TYR A 19 15.64 4.58 -2.77
N GLN A 20 16.70 4.39 -1.99
CA GLN A 20 17.15 3.10 -1.49
C GLN A 20 16.95 3.00 0.02
N SER A 21 16.49 1.84 0.49
CA SER A 21 16.36 1.52 1.91
C SER A 21 17.56 0.73 2.47
N ARG A 22 18.68 0.73 1.75
CA ARG A 22 19.88 -0.03 2.08
C ARG A 22 20.98 0.90 2.61
N PRO A 23 21.63 0.55 3.74
CA PRO A 23 22.71 1.39 4.29
C PRO A 23 23.94 1.41 3.37
N GLU A 24 24.17 0.36 2.56
CA GLU A 24 25.28 0.35 1.61
C GLU A 24 25.11 1.42 0.52
N ALA A 25 23.87 1.66 0.06
CA ALA A 25 23.59 2.71 -0.89
C ALA A 25 23.87 4.10 -0.30
N GLY A 26 23.53 4.32 0.96
CA GLY A 26 23.88 5.56 1.66
C GLY A 26 25.38 5.76 1.84
N LEU A 27 26.12 4.68 2.10
CA LEU A 27 27.59 4.74 2.18
C LEU A 27 28.21 5.11 0.83
N ILE A 28 27.73 4.52 -0.27
CA ILE A 28 28.17 4.85 -1.63
C ILE A 28 27.91 6.33 -1.93
N LEU A 29 26.70 6.82 -1.63
CA LEU A 29 26.36 8.23 -1.85
C LEU A 29 27.22 9.16 -0.99
N LEU A 30 27.41 8.84 0.29
CA LEU A 30 28.24 9.63 1.19
C LEU A 30 29.70 9.68 0.72
N ALA A 31 30.28 8.54 0.31
CA ALA A 31 31.63 8.50 -0.23
C ALA A 31 31.75 9.30 -1.53
N THR A 32 30.76 9.19 -2.42
CA THR A 32 30.71 9.94 -3.68
C THR A 32 30.67 11.45 -3.43
N VAL A 33 29.79 11.89 -2.53
CA VAL A 33 29.68 13.29 -2.15
C VAL A 33 30.98 13.76 -1.50
N ALA A 34 31.55 13.01 -0.56
CA ALA A 34 32.78 13.38 0.14
C ALA A 34 34.01 13.45 -0.78
N LEU A 35 34.05 12.65 -1.85
CA LEU A 35 35.10 12.74 -2.88
C LEU A 35 35.02 14.05 -3.67
N VAL A 36 33.81 14.54 -3.92
CA VAL A 36 33.56 15.79 -4.68
C VAL A 36 33.63 17.02 -3.78
N SER A 37 33.07 16.93 -2.58
CA SER A 37 33.14 17.94 -1.53
C SER A 37 33.16 17.24 -0.17
N PRO A 38 34.33 17.22 0.51
CA PRO A 38 34.45 16.64 1.85
C PRO A 38 33.52 17.30 2.86
N TRP A 39 33.30 18.61 2.74
CA TRP A 39 32.47 19.39 3.65
C TRP A 39 30.98 19.14 3.45
N ALA A 40 30.51 19.03 2.20
CA ALA A 40 29.15 18.58 1.89
C ALA A 40 28.92 17.14 2.38
N GLY A 41 29.91 16.25 2.23
CA GLY A 41 29.87 14.89 2.74
C GLY A 41 29.76 14.85 4.27
N LEU A 42 30.60 15.61 4.97
CA LEU A 42 30.55 15.74 6.42
C LEU A 42 29.21 16.32 6.88
N GLY A 43 28.73 17.39 6.24
CA GLY A 43 27.43 18.01 6.53
C GLY A 43 26.29 17.02 6.37
N ALA A 44 26.26 16.26 5.27
CA ALA A 44 25.26 15.22 5.02
C ALA A 44 25.27 14.11 6.07
N ALA A 45 26.46 13.64 6.48
CA ALA A 45 26.60 12.65 7.54
C ALA A 45 26.11 13.17 8.90
N LEU A 46 26.49 14.40 9.28
CA LEU A 46 26.06 15.05 10.52
C LEU A 46 24.55 15.25 10.55
N GLY A 47 23.96 15.75 9.46
CA GLY A 47 22.52 15.91 9.32
C GLY A 47 21.78 14.57 9.46
N ALA A 48 22.21 13.54 8.74
CA ALA A 48 21.62 12.20 8.80
C ALA A 48 21.67 11.60 10.22
N LEU A 49 22.81 11.75 10.89
CA LEU A 49 22.99 11.27 12.26
C LEU A 49 22.09 12.03 13.24
N LEU A 50 22.05 13.37 13.14
CA LEU A 50 21.20 14.20 14.00
C LEU A 50 19.72 13.86 13.83
N GLY A 51 19.24 13.73 12.59
CA GLY A 51 17.86 13.32 12.31
C GLY A 51 17.52 11.92 12.83
N SER A 52 18.48 10.99 12.79
CA SER A 52 18.32 9.64 13.37
C SER A 52 18.27 9.65 14.89
N LEU A 53 19.10 10.49 15.53
CA LEU A 53 19.11 10.67 16.98
C LEU A 53 17.84 11.35 17.47
N TRP A 54 17.39 12.40 16.78
CA TRP A 54 16.15 13.11 17.10
C TRP A 54 14.95 12.16 17.11
N ALA A 55 14.81 11.31 16.10
CA ALA A 55 13.68 10.39 15.99
C ALA A 55 13.61 9.33 17.11
N ARG A 56 14.69 9.13 17.88
CA ARG A 56 14.67 8.27 19.07
C ARG A 56 14.16 8.98 20.31
N LEU A 57 14.40 10.28 20.42
CA LEU A 57 13.92 11.11 21.52
C LEU A 57 12.46 11.48 21.35
N ASP A 58 11.96 11.35 20.13
CA ASP A 58 10.67 11.85 19.73
C ASP A 58 9.65 10.69 19.62
N PRO A 59 8.67 10.62 20.54
CA PRO A 59 7.76 9.48 20.67
C PRO A 59 6.83 9.30 19.46
N ASP A 60 6.64 10.35 18.67
CA ASP A 60 5.74 10.34 17.51
C ASP A 60 6.32 9.59 16.30
N TRP A 61 7.62 9.27 16.27
CA TRP A 61 8.19 8.42 15.22
C TRP A 61 7.91 6.95 15.51
N ALA A 62 7.34 6.23 14.55
CA ALA A 62 7.18 4.77 14.69
C ALA A 62 8.54 4.06 14.52
N GLU A 63 8.72 2.90 15.18
CA GLU A 63 9.96 2.13 15.07
C GLU A 63 10.27 1.70 13.62
N ALA A 64 9.22 1.35 12.86
CA ALA A 64 9.35 1.01 11.45
C ALA A 64 9.89 2.18 10.60
N GLU A 65 9.43 3.41 10.88
CA GLU A 65 9.89 4.61 10.17
C GLU A 65 11.34 4.96 10.52
N ARG A 66 11.73 4.77 11.79
CA ARG A 66 13.13 4.90 12.24
C ARG A 66 14.04 3.94 11.48
N HIS A 67 13.66 2.66 11.37
CA HIS A 67 14.45 1.66 10.65
C HIS A 67 14.58 1.94 9.15
N LEU A 68 13.59 2.61 8.56
CA LEU A 68 13.64 3.05 7.16
C LEU A 68 14.49 4.31 6.96
N GLY A 69 15.01 4.92 8.04
CA GLY A 69 15.87 6.10 7.98
C GLY A 69 15.15 7.37 7.51
N LEU A 70 13.81 7.41 7.56
CA LEU A 70 13.03 8.52 7.00
C LEU A 70 13.31 9.87 7.68
N SER A 71 13.63 9.85 8.97
CA SER A 71 13.96 11.04 9.75
C SER A 71 15.35 11.61 9.44
N ALA A 72 16.25 10.80 8.88
CA ALA A 72 17.59 11.21 8.50
C ALA A 72 17.65 11.86 7.11
N TYR A 73 16.67 11.57 6.26
CA TYR A 73 16.66 11.97 4.85
C TYR A 73 16.72 13.50 4.64
N ASN A 74 15.77 14.24 5.20
CA ASN A 74 15.69 15.70 5.03
C ASN A 74 16.89 16.44 5.64
N PRO A 75 17.30 16.14 6.90
CA PRO A 75 18.52 16.70 7.47
C PRO A 75 19.79 16.38 6.69
N ALA A 76 19.90 15.19 6.07
CA ALA A 76 21.03 14.85 5.23
C ALA A 76 21.11 15.73 3.97
N LEU A 77 19.98 16.02 3.34
CA LEU A 77 19.91 16.94 2.19
C LEU A 77 20.28 18.37 2.59
N VAL A 78 19.83 18.85 3.75
CA VAL A 78 20.29 20.14 4.28
C VAL A 78 21.79 20.13 4.52
N GLY A 79 22.32 19.05 5.09
CA GLY A 79 23.75 18.78 5.20
C GLY A 79 24.51 18.89 3.89
N LEU A 80 23.96 18.32 2.81
CA LEU A 80 24.53 18.38 1.47
C LEU A 80 24.58 19.82 0.93
N PHE A 81 23.51 20.60 1.11
CA PHE A 81 23.45 21.98 0.61
C PHE A 81 24.30 22.96 1.42
N TRP A 82 24.38 22.76 2.74
CA TRP A 82 25.05 23.69 3.65
C TRP A 82 26.47 23.32 4.01
N GLY A 83 26.90 22.08 3.76
CA GLY A 83 28.19 21.59 4.23
C GLY A 83 29.36 22.44 3.77
N ASP A 84 29.37 22.91 2.51
CA ASP A 84 30.43 23.79 2.00
C ASP A 84 30.52 25.15 2.69
N MET A 85 29.43 25.62 3.30
CA MET A 85 29.48 26.85 4.11
C MET A 85 30.33 26.67 5.37
N LEU A 86 30.43 25.46 5.91
CA LEU A 86 31.22 25.15 7.11
C LEU A 86 32.71 25.47 6.94
N ALA A 87 33.17 25.50 5.70
CA ALA A 87 34.56 25.77 5.37
C ALA A 87 34.89 27.27 5.26
N ARG A 88 33.88 28.16 5.29
CA ARG A 88 34.09 29.61 5.10
C ARG A 88 34.59 30.29 6.37
N ASP A 89 33.89 30.10 7.49
CA ASP A 89 34.18 30.75 8.76
C ASP A 89 33.48 30.05 9.94
N LEU A 90 33.84 30.41 11.17
CA LEU A 90 33.25 29.81 12.38
C LEU A 90 31.78 30.22 12.64
N TRP A 91 31.30 31.33 12.05
CA TRP A 91 29.91 31.77 12.15
C TRP A 91 28.95 30.97 11.28
N SER A 92 29.46 30.24 10.28
CA SER A 92 28.69 29.29 9.49
C SER A 92 28.15 28.11 10.31
N LEU A 93 28.84 27.71 11.40
CA LEU A 93 28.45 26.60 12.27
C LEU A 93 27.08 26.81 12.95
N PRO A 94 26.82 27.93 13.66
CA PRO A 94 25.50 28.16 14.26
C PRO A 94 24.39 28.28 13.22
N LEU A 95 24.66 28.84 12.03
CA LEU A 95 23.69 28.90 10.94
C LEU A 95 23.36 27.51 10.39
N PHE A 96 24.37 26.66 10.20
CA PHE A 96 24.18 25.27 9.80
C PHE A 96 23.37 24.49 10.83
N ALA A 97 23.70 24.62 12.12
CA ALA A 97 22.93 24.00 13.19
C ALA A 97 21.47 24.48 13.18
N LEU A 98 21.24 25.79 13.05
CA LEU A 98 19.90 26.37 12.93
C LEU A 98 19.14 25.79 11.74
N ALA A 99 19.77 25.66 10.58
CA ALA A 99 19.16 25.07 9.38
C ALA A 99 18.74 23.61 9.60
N LEU A 100 19.59 22.80 10.25
CA LEU A 100 19.27 21.41 10.59
C LEU A 100 18.07 21.33 11.56
N PHE A 101 18.08 22.11 12.64
CA PHE A 101 16.97 22.13 13.59
C PHE A 101 15.67 22.65 12.95
N ALA A 102 15.74 23.70 12.13
CA ALA A 102 14.59 24.20 11.38
C ALA A 102 14.02 23.11 10.47
N CYS A 103 14.87 22.39 9.73
CA CYS A 103 14.45 21.30 8.86
C CYS A 103 13.69 20.19 9.62
N ILE A 104 14.25 19.76 10.76
CA ILE A 104 13.63 18.76 11.63
C ILE A 104 12.28 19.27 12.17
N ALA A 105 12.23 20.53 12.60
CA ALA A 105 11.04 21.13 13.19
C ALA A 105 9.88 21.27 12.19
N ILE A 106 10.17 21.65 10.93
CA ILE A 106 9.13 21.89 9.91
C ILE A 106 8.67 20.63 9.18
N ASP A 107 9.45 19.55 9.17
CA ASP A 107 9.16 18.32 8.41
C ASP A 107 7.78 17.74 8.76
N ARG A 108 7.42 17.73 10.04
CA ARG A 108 6.13 17.22 10.52
C ARG A 108 4.94 18.11 10.16
N PRO A 109 4.93 19.42 10.49
CA PRO A 109 3.90 20.32 10.01
C PRO A 109 3.65 20.19 8.50
N LEU A 110 4.72 20.08 7.71
CA LEU A 110 4.61 19.93 6.26
C LEU A 110 4.00 18.59 5.85
N ARG A 111 4.41 17.47 6.47
CA ARG A 111 3.77 16.15 6.26
C ARG A 111 2.28 16.18 6.55
N ARG A 112 1.88 16.79 7.67
CA ARG A 112 0.46 16.94 8.03
C ARG A 112 -0.28 17.83 7.04
N LEU A 113 0.33 18.94 6.63
CA LEU A 113 -0.25 19.88 5.67
C LEU A 113 -0.59 19.18 4.36
N ILE A 114 0.29 18.31 3.84
CA ILE A 114 0.05 17.63 2.55
C ILE A 114 -0.67 16.28 2.70
N ALA A 115 -0.89 15.78 3.92
CA ALA A 115 -1.46 14.45 4.16
C ALA A 115 -2.83 14.27 3.49
N HIS A 116 -3.65 15.33 3.45
CA HIS A 116 -4.96 15.34 2.79
C HIS A 116 -4.87 15.10 1.26
N LEU A 117 -3.73 15.45 0.65
CA LEU A 117 -3.47 15.17 -0.76
C LEU A 117 -3.10 13.71 -1.00
N HIS A 118 -2.84 12.93 0.05
CA HIS A 118 -2.35 11.55 -0.06
C HIS A 118 -1.11 11.48 -0.97
N LEU A 119 -0.16 12.39 -0.76
CA LEU A 119 1.10 12.45 -1.50
C LEU A 119 2.27 12.32 -0.52
N PRO A 120 3.38 11.71 -0.95
CA PRO A 120 4.56 11.61 -0.10
C PRO A 120 5.21 12.98 0.08
N SER A 121 5.62 13.32 1.30
CA SER A 121 6.28 14.61 1.59
C SER A 121 7.65 14.76 0.97
N GLN A 122 8.32 13.64 0.70
CA GLN A 122 9.65 13.60 0.09
C GLN A 122 10.58 14.62 0.78
N SER A 123 11.21 15.51 0.02
CA SER A 123 12.24 16.42 0.49
C SER A 123 11.81 17.87 0.71
N LEU A 124 10.49 18.13 0.87
CA LEU A 124 9.96 19.49 0.92
C LEU A 124 10.59 20.36 2.03
N ALA A 125 10.82 19.79 3.21
CA ALA A 125 11.46 20.49 4.32
C ALA A 125 12.89 20.92 3.98
N ALA A 126 13.67 20.04 3.35
CA ALA A 126 15.04 20.37 2.95
C ALA A 126 15.09 21.43 1.85
N VAL A 127 14.17 21.36 0.88
CA VAL A 127 14.06 22.37 -0.20
C VAL A 127 13.74 23.75 0.36
N LEU A 128 12.76 23.85 1.25
CA LEU A 128 12.37 25.13 1.87
C LEU A 128 13.49 25.73 2.71
N VAL A 129 14.17 24.92 3.53
CA VAL A 129 15.32 25.38 4.32
C VAL A 129 16.48 25.81 3.43
N GLY A 130 16.76 25.07 2.35
CA GLY A 130 17.77 25.45 1.36
C GLY A 130 17.48 26.81 0.72
N TRP A 131 16.24 27.03 0.26
CA TRP A 131 15.82 28.31 -0.31
C TRP A 131 15.89 29.47 0.68
N LEU A 132 15.48 29.26 1.94
CA LEU A 132 15.62 30.28 2.98
C LEU A 132 17.09 30.65 3.21
N GLY A 133 18.00 29.67 3.19
CA GLY A 133 19.44 29.90 3.26
C GLY A 133 19.95 30.78 2.10
N ILE A 134 19.52 30.47 0.88
CA ILE A 134 19.92 31.21 -0.33
C ILE A 134 19.41 32.65 -0.29
N VAL A 135 18.12 32.85 -0.01
CA VAL A 135 17.52 34.19 0.11
C VAL A 135 18.19 34.98 1.24
N GLY A 136 18.48 34.34 2.38
CA GLY A 136 19.20 34.96 3.48
C GLY A 136 20.61 35.41 3.09
N ALA A 137 21.38 34.55 2.41
CA ALA A 137 22.73 34.88 1.94
C ALA A 137 22.70 36.07 0.96
N GLN A 138 21.75 36.07 0.01
CA GLN A 138 21.55 37.15 -0.95
C GLN A 138 21.19 38.48 -0.26
N ALA A 139 20.30 38.44 0.74
CA ALA A 139 19.92 39.61 1.52
C ALA A 139 21.11 40.22 2.30
N MET A 140 22.09 39.39 2.65
CA MET A 140 23.36 39.81 3.28
C MET A 140 24.44 40.21 2.26
N GLY A 141 24.14 40.20 0.95
CA GLY A 141 25.10 40.53 -0.10
C GLY A 141 26.19 39.46 -0.31
N THR A 142 25.91 38.21 0.05
CA THR A 142 26.83 37.07 -0.09
C THR A 142 26.24 35.99 -1.00
N SER A 143 27.09 35.23 -1.69
CA SER A 143 26.65 34.05 -2.45
C SER A 143 26.52 32.85 -1.52
N PHE A 144 25.42 32.11 -1.62
CA PHE A 144 25.23 30.85 -0.88
C PHE A 144 26.17 29.74 -1.36
N TRP A 145 26.59 29.78 -2.64
CA TRP A 145 27.36 28.70 -3.27
C TRP A 145 28.89 28.94 -3.28
N ASP A 146 29.34 30.17 -3.04
CA ASP A 146 30.78 30.53 -3.06
C ASP A 146 31.52 30.05 -1.80
N GLY A 147 31.72 28.74 -1.66
CA GLY A 147 32.67 28.20 -0.69
C GLY A 147 34.09 28.37 -1.19
N GLU A 148 34.90 29.25 -0.57
CA GLU A 148 36.34 29.41 -0.88
C GLU A 148 37.20 28.21 -0.44
N ALA A 149 36.58 27.11 -0.02
CA ALA A 149 37.28 25.91 0.40
C ALA A 149 38.04 25.32 -0.80
N GLY A 150 39.37 25.26 -0.67
CA GLY A 150 40.29 24.84 -1.73
C GLY A 150 39.75 23.72 -2.59
N GLN A 151 39.76 23.95 -3.91
CA GLN A 151 39.13 23.08 -4.89
C GLN A 151 39.50 21.61 -4.61
N PRO A 152 38.52 20.76 -4.24
CA PRO A 152 38.79 19.37 -3.91
C PRO A 152 39.43 18.65 -5.10
N PRO A 153 40.23 17.60 -4.85
CA PRO A 153 40.79 16.79 -5.92
C PRO A 153 39.63 16.28 -6.79
N TRP A 154 39.76 16.44 -8.10
CA TRP A 154 38.76 16.01 -9.09
C TRP A 154 37.47 16.85 -9.17
N GLN A 155 37.46 18.11 -8.77
CA GLN A 155 36.30 18.98 -9.01
C GLN A 155 35.86 19.01 -10.50
N HIS A 156 36.80 18.88 -11.44
CA HIS A 156 36.50 18.73 -12.88
C HIS A 156 35.77 17.42 -13.25
N LEU A 157 35.84 16.39 -12.40
CA LEU A 157 35.10 15.13 -12.51
C LEU A 157 33.90 15.06 -11.55
N SER A 158 33.59 16.14 -10.83
CA SER A 158 32.51 16.18 -9.83
C SER A 158 31.20 15.61 -10.36
N LEU A 159 30.84 16.01 -11.58
CA LEU A 159 29.62 15.61 -12.25
C LEU A 159 29.62 14.13 -12.67
N PRO A 160 30.63 13.60 -13.40
CA PRO A 160 30.78 12.17 -13.63
C PRO A 160 30.78 11.31 -12.36
N ILE A 161 31.46 11.76 -11.29
CA ILE A 161 31.53 11.07 -10.01
C ILE A 161 30.14 11.02 -9.37
N ALA A 162 29.43 12.15 -9.31
CA ALA A 162 28.08 12.22 -8.77
C ALA A 162 27.11 11.30 -9.53
N VAL A 163 27.11 11.36 -10.87
CA VAL A 163 26.28 10.49 -11.73
C VAL A 163 26.61 9.02 -11.48
N GLY A 164 27.89 8.65 -11.53
CA GLY A 164 28.34 7.27 -11.33
C GLY A 164 27.98 6.74 -9.94
N GLY A 165 28.18 7.54 -8.89
CA GLY A 165 27.83 7.19 -7.53
C GLY A 165 26.33 7.04 -7.31
N THR A 166 25.50 7.92 -7.87
CA THR A 166 24.03 7.78 -7.82
C THR A 166 23.56 6.51 -8.54
N LEU A 167 24.06 6.24 -9.76
CA LEU A 167 23.73 5.02 -10.50
C LEU A 167 24.21 3.76 -9.76
N LEU A 168 25.39 3.82 -9.14
CA LEU A 168 25.94 2.73 -8.34
C LEU A 168 25.12 2.46 -7.08
N ALA A 169 24.66 3.51 -6.41
CA ALA A 169 23.72 3.39 -5.29
C ALA A 169 22.38 2.77 -5.76
N MET A 170 21.95 3.07 -6.99
CA MET A 170 20.73 2.51 -7.58
C MET A 170 20.86 1.04 -8.03
N LEU A 171 22.07 0.57 -8.40
CA LEU A 171 22.33 -0.80 -8.86
C LEU A 171 21.85 -1.90 -7.89
N GLY A 172 21.87 -1.61 -6.59
CA GLY A 172 21.42 -2.54 -5.55
C GLY A 172 19.90 -2.69 -5.41
N GLY A 173 19.10 -2.01 -6.23
CA GLY A 173 17.64 -1.98 -6.16
C GLY A 173 16.92 -2.61 -7.37
N ASN A 174 15.88 -1.94 -7.87
CA ASN A 174 15.03 -2.49 -8.92
C ASN A 174 15.69 -2.32 -10.30
N ARG A 175 16.02 -3.45 -10.94
CA ARG A 175 16.65 -3.49 -12.28
C ARG A 175 15.85 -2.74 -13.33
N THR A 176 14.53 -2.89 -13.35
CA THR A 176 13.66 -2.20 -14.30
C THR A 176 13.74 -0.70 -14.10
N GLY A 177 13.73 -0.23 -12.84
CA GLY A 177 13.88 1.18 -12.55
C GLY A 177 15.22 1.74 -12.97
N LEU A 178 16.31 1.00 -12.74
CA LEU A 178 17.64 1.38 -13.21
C LEU A 178 17.70 1.47 -14.75
N LEU A 179 17.13 0.49 -15.46
CA LEU A 179 17.11 0.49 -16.92
C LEU A 179 16.32 1.67 -17.48
N VAL A 180 15.15 1.98 -16.89
CA VAL A 180 14.36 3.14 -17.30
C VAL A 180 15.12 4.43 -17.02
N ALA A 181 15.70 4.59 -15.83
CA ALA A 181 16.51 5.77 -15.49
C ALA A 181 17.72 5.94 -16.42
N ALA A 182 18.42 4.85 -16.74
CA ALA A 182 19.57 4.86 -17.65
C ALA A 182 19.18 5.13 -19.11
N ALA A 183 18.08 4.53 -19.60
CA ALA A 183 17.59 4.73 -20.97
C ALA A 183 17.12 6.17 -21.19
N CYS A 184 16.35 6.69 -20.24
CA CYS A 184 16.03 8.10 -20.16
C CYS A 184 17.35 8.91 -20.24
N GLY A 185 18.35 8.58 -19.41
CA GLY A 185 19.64 9.30 -19.36
C GLY A 185 20.41 9.33 -20.66
N GLY A 186 20.44 8.20 -21.37
CA GLY A 186 21.08 8.10 -22.68
C GLY A 186 20.44 9.03 -23.72
N ILE A 187 19.11 9.13 -23.76
CA ILE A 187 18.40 9.95 -24.76
C ILE A 187 18.79 11.41 -24.62
N ALA A 188 18.87 11.97 -23.43
CA ALA A 188 19.15 13.39 -23.32
C ALA A 188 20.63 13.76 -23.29
N TRP A 189 21.52 12.80 -23.01
CA TRP A 189 22.93 12.96 -23.39
C TRP A 189 23.05 13.23 -24.90
N THR A 190 22.23 12.56 -25.73
CA THR A 190 22.19 12.86 -27.18
C THR A 190 21.59 14.21 -27.54
N LEU A 191 20.87 14.86 -26.61
CA LEU A 191 20.23 16.16 -26.81
C LEU A 191 21.03 17.33 -26.22
N ASP A 192 22.29 17.10 -25.80
CA ASP A 192 23.16 18.10 -25.16
C ASP A 192 22.52 18.79 -23.93
N ALA A 193 21.67 18.04 -23.22
CA ALA A 193 21.00 18.56 -22.03
C ALA A 193 21.99 18.65 -20.85
N PRO A 194 21.85 19.65 -19.95
CA PRO A 194 22.74 19.78 -18.80
C PRO A 194 22.75 18.51 -17.93
N LEU A 195 23.92 17.93 -17.71
CA LEU A 195 24.07 16.68 -16.94
C LEU A 195 23.48 16.75 -15.51
N GLY A 196 23.43 17.93 -14.89
CA GLY A 196 22.77 18.14 -13.60
C GLY A 196 21.25 17.96 -13.63
N LEU A 197 20.58 18.28 -14.74
CA LEU A 197 19.16 17.96 -14.96
C LEU A 197 18.94 16.44 -14.87
N TRP A 198 19.89 15.65 -15.38
CA TRP A 198 19.75 14.21 -15.47
C TRP A 198 19.94 13.47 -14.17
N ALA A 199 21.08 13.74 -13.54
CA ALA A 199 21.48 13.05 -12.32
C ALA A 199 20.47 13.28 -11.19
N PHE A 200 19.94 14.50 -11.10
CA PHE A 200 19.19 14.94 -9.92
C PHE A 200 17.71 15.21 -10.16
N SER A 201 17.25 15.27 -11.42
CA SER A 201 15.82 15.42 -11.75
C SER A 201 15.26 14.19 -12.44
N VAL A 202 15.76 13.88 -13.64
CA VAL A 202 15.07 12.91 -14.50
C VAL A 202 15.23 11.46 -14.03
N ALA A 203 16.46 11.03 -13.73
CA ALA A 203 16.72 9.66 -13.25
C ALA A 203 16.04 9.37 -11.90
N PRO A 204 16.13 10.27 -10.88
CA PRO A 204 15.42 10.08 -9.62
C PRO A 204 13.89 10.00 -9.79
N ALA A 205 13.28 10.85 -10.63
CA ALA A 205 11.84 10.82 -10.87
C ALA A 205 11.38 9.50 -11.49
N ALA A 206 12.09 9.03 -12.53
CA ALA A 206 11.83 7.72 -13.12
C ALA A 206 11.97 6.59 -12.10
N TYR A 207 13.11 6.57 -11.40
CA TYR A 207 13.45 5.51 -10.46
C TYR A 207 12.45 5.44 -9.30
N ALA A 208 12.02 6.58 -8.75
CA ALA A 208 11.03 6.65 -7.69
C ALA A 208 9.71 5.98 -8.10
N MET A 209 9.21 6.27 -9.30
CA MET A 209 7.98 5.67 -9.79
C MET A 209 8.14 4.16 -10.01
N THR A 210 9.21 3.74 -10.66
CA THR A 210 9.42 2.34 -11.05
C THR A 210 9.76 1.42 -9.88
N SER A 211 10.41 1.96 -8.85
CA SER A 211 11.06 1.16 -7.81
C SER A 211 10.33 1.29 -6.48
N LEU A 212 9.94 2.51 -6.10
CA LEU A 212 9.35 2.78 -4.79
C LEU A 212 7.82 2.68 -4.86
N TRP A 213 7.20 3.56 -5.65
CA TRP A 213 5.74 3.76 -5.60
C TRP A 213 4.98 2.68 -6.37
N LEU A 214 5.43 2.36 -7.59
CA LEU A 214 4.82 1.34 -8.44
C LEU A 214 5.72 0.10 -8.58
N GLY A 215 6.66 -0.10 -7.66
CA GLY A 215 7.57 -1.25 -7.63
C GLY A 215 6.88 -2.59 -7.89
N GLY A 216 7.29 -3.25 -8.98
CA GLY A 216 6.75 -4.55 -9.40
C GLY A 216 5.42 -4.51 -10.15
N SER A 217 4.81 -3.32 -10.31
CA SER A 217 3.65 -3.15 -11.19
C SER A 217 4.07 -3.30 -12.66
N PRO A 218 3.24 -3.96 -13.49
CA PRO A 218 3.51 -4.05 -14.93
C PRO A 218 3.48 -2.68 -15.63
N ARG A 219 2.80 -1.68 -15.04
CA ARG A 219 2.72 -0.31 -15.58
C ARG A 219 3.82 0.62 -15.04
N ALA A 220 4.66 0.15 -14.12
CA ALA A 220 5.71 0.95 -13.50
C ALA A 220 6.68 1.59 -14.52
N PRO A 221 7.14 0.88 -15.58
CA PRO A 221 8.05 1.46 -16.57
C PRO A 221 7.44 2.66 -17.32
N LEU A 222 6.18 2.53 -17.75
CA LEU A 222 5.46 3.59 -18.44
C LEU A 222 5.40 4.86 -17.59
N TRP A 223 4.96 4.72 -16.34
CA TRP A 223 4.85 5.86 -15.43
C TRP A 223 6.22 6.41 -14.99
N GLY A 224 7.26 5.58 -14.99
CA GLY A 224 8.65 6.04 -14.84
C GLY A 224 9.08 6.97 -15.98
N VAL A 225 8.77 6.62 -17.22
CA VAL A 225 9.05 7.49 -18.38
C VAL A 225 8.24 8.78 -18.30
N VAL A 226 6.96 8.73 -17.96
CA VAL A 226 6.12 9.92 -17.77
C VAL A 226 6.70 10.85 -16.71
N ALA A 227 7.09 10.32 -15.55
CA ALA A 227 7.72 11.11 -14.49
C ALA A 227 9.04 11.74 -14.94
N ALA A 228 9.86 11.00 -15.70
CA ALA A 228 11.10 11.52 -16.27
C ALA A 228 10.84 12.72 -17.22
N LEU A 229 9.88 12.59 -18.14
CA LEU A 229 9.53 13.65 -19.08
C LEU A 229 8.98 14.88 -18.36
N LEU A 230 8.12 14.69 -17.37
CA LEU A 230 7.60 15.79 -16.54
C LEU A 230 8.71 16.48 -15.76
N ALA A 231 9.65 15.73 -15.19
CA ALA A 231 10.78 16.27 -14.43
C ALA A 231 11.72 17.10 -15.33
N ALA A 232 11.95 16.64 -16.56
CA ALA A 232 12.72 17.37 -17.56
C ALA A 232 12.01 18.68 -17.97
N LEU A 233 10.70 18.61 -18.26
CA LEU A 233 9.90 19.77 -18.64
C LEU A 233 9.87 20.83 -17.52
N LEU A 234 9.57 20.41 -16.29
CA LEU A 234 9.49 21.31 -15.14
C LEU A 234 10.81 22.04 -14.89
N TRP A 235 11.93 21.32 -14.99
CA TRP A 235 13.24 21.92 -14.85
C TRP A 235 13.57 22.87 -16.00
N TYR A 236 13.25 22.50 -17.25
CA TYR A 236 13.46 23.37 -18.41
C TYR A 236 12.70 24.68 -18.28
N LEU A 237 11.40 24.60 -17.93
CA LEU A 237 10.57 25.78 -17.69
C LEU A 237 11.12 26.63 -16.53
N TRP A 238 11.65 26.01 -15.50
CA TRP A 238 12.28 26.72 -14.38
C TRP A 238 13.47 27.56 -14.83
N GLN A 239 14.39 26.96 -15.59
CA GLN A 239 15.61 27.63 -16.06
C GLN A 239 15.34 28.73 -17.08
N TRP A 240 14.26 28.59 -17.86
CA TRP A 240 13.82 29.60 -18.82
C TRP A 240 12.94 30.69 -18.18
N SER A 241 12.64 30.58 -16.89
CA SER A 241 11.91 31.58 -16.13
C SER A 241 12.87 32.44 -15.29
N PRO A 242 12.44 33.65 -14.87
CA PRO A 242 13.20 34.46 -13.90
C PRO A 242 13.42 33.77 -12.54
N LEU A 243 12.75 32.64 -12.28
CA LEU A 243 12.90 31.90 -11.03
C LEU A 243 14.32 31.34 -10.87
N GLY A 244 15.00 30.94 -11.95
CA GLY A 244 16.36 30.39 -11.86
C GLY A 244 17.38 31.38 -11.26
N GLU A 245 17.15 32.68 -11.44
CA GLU A 245 18.01 33.75 -10.90
C GLU A 245 17.79 33.99 -9.40
N THR A 246 16.60 33.65 -8.88
CA THR A 246 16.21 33.91 -7.49
C THR A 246 16.23 32.65 -6.63
N LEU A 247 15.77 31.52 -7.17
CA LEU A 247 15.64 30.24 -6.50
C LEU A 247 16.15 29.12 -7.41
N PRO A 248 17.28 28.47 -7.08
CA PRO A 248 17.72 27.30 -7.85
C PRO A 248 16.69 26.17 -7.73
N PRO A 249 16.56 25.32 -8.76
CA PRO A 249 15.56 24.25 -8.84
C PRO A 249 15.90 23.04 -7.94
N LEU A 250 16.33 23.28 -6.69
CA LEU A 250 16.73 22.29 -5.69
C LEU A 250 15.70 21.15 -5.58
N LEU A 251 16.00 19.95 -6.07
CA LEU A 251 15.16 18.72 -6.04
C LEU A 251 13.65 18.91 -6.30
N LEU A 252 13.16 20.09 -6.68
CA LEU A 252 11.75 20.40 -6.73
C LEU A 252 11.12 19.90 -8.03
N PRO A 253 11.76 20.08 -9.21
CA PRO A 253 11.24 19.48 -10.45
C PRO A 253 10.95 17.98 -10.36
N PRO A 254 11.84 17.10 -9.84
CA PRO A 254 11.51 15.68 -9.71
C PRO A 254 10.42 15.41 -8.67
N ILE A 255 10.35 16.16 -7.55
CA ILE A 255 9.28 16.00 -6.56
C ILE A 255 7.92 16.29 -7.20
N LEU A 256 7.79 17.44 -7.88
CA LEU A 256 6.57 17.86 -8.55
C LEU A 256 6.19 16.88 -9.66
N ALA A 257 7.17 16.41 -10.44
CA ALA A 257 6.94 15.39 -11.45
C ALA A 257 6.40 14.08 -10.86
N ILE A 258 6.98 13.60 -9.75
CA ILE A 258 6.49 12.41 -9.04
C ILE A 258 5.06 12.65 -8.54
N TRP A 259 4.77 13.80 -7.94
CA TRP A 259 3.44 14.13 -7.44
C TRP A 259 2.39 14.16 -8.56
N LEU A 260 2.67 14.87 -9.65
CA LEU A 260 1.81 14.92 -10.83
C LEU A 260 1.61 13.51 -11.41
N THR A 261 2.68 12.72 -11.50
CA THR A 261 2.58 11.34 -11.98
C THR A 261 1.73 10.48 -11.06
N LEU A 262 1.85 10.60 -9.74
CA LEU A 262 0.99 9.86 -8.79
C LEU A 262 -0.47 10.31 -8.85
N LEU A 263 -0.72 11.61 -9.06
CA LEU A 263 -2.07 12.15 -9.26
C LEU A 263 -2.71 11.55 -10.52
N LEU A 264 -1.99 11.61 -11.65
CA LEU A 264 -2.46 11.08 -12.94
C LEU A 264 -2.57 9.56 -12.95
N SER A 265 -1.64 8.86 -12.28
CA SER A 265 -1.54 7.40 -12.38
C SER A 265 -2.39 6.64 -11.38
N LEU A 266 -2.85 7.25 -10.29
CA LEU A 266 -3.56 6.53 -9.21
C LEU A 266 -4.97 7.04 -8.94
N GLY A 267 -5.32 8.27 -9.35
CA GLY A 267 -6.66 8.82 -9.19
C GLY A 267 -7.19 8.70 -7.75
N SER A 268 -8.41 8.15 -7.61
CA SER A 268 -9.08 7.92 -6.31
C SER A 268 -8.43 6.80 -5.47
N LEU A 269 -7.70 5.87 -6.09
CA LEU A 269 -7.02 4.78 -5.40
C LEU A 269 -5.70 5.22 -4.76
N ARG A 270 -5.26 6.47 -4.95
CA ARG A 270 -3.98 6.98 -4.46
C ARG A 270 -3.76 6.73 -2.96
N ALA A 271 -4.77 7.02 -2.14
CA ALA A 271 -4.71 6.80 -0.69
C ALA A 271 -4.43 5.33 -0.34
N ALA A 272 -5.18 4.41 -0.96
CA ALA A 272 -5.05 2.98 -0.73
C ALA A 272 -3.74 2.42 -1.31
N VAL A 273 -3.35 2.83 -2.51
CA VAL A 273 -2.09 2.39 -3.14
C VAL A 273 -0.89 2.78 -2.30
N LEU A 274 -0.83 4.01 -1.80
CA LEU A 274 0.30 4.50 -1.01
C LEU A 274 0.26 4.05 0.45
N HIS A 275 -0.80 3.36 0.88
CA HIS A 275 -0.93 2.86 2.24
C HIS A 275 0.20 1.85 2.57
N PRO A 276 0.93 2.00 3.69
CA PRO A 276 2.06 1.14 4.03
C PRO A 276 1.72 -0.36 4.06
N GLY A 277 0.53 -0.72 4.57
CA GLY A 277 0.08 -2.11 4.58
C GLY A 277 -0.17 -2.69 3.19
N VAL A 278 -0.67 -1.88 2.23
CA VAL A 278 -0.86 -2.32 0.84
C VAL A 278 0.49 -2.51 0.16
N GLN A 279 1.41 -1.57 0.38
CA GLN A 279 2.78 -1.64 -0.12
C GLN A 279 3.53 -2.86 0.44
N GLU A 280 3.32 -3.20 1.71
CA GLU A 280 3.88 -4.40 2.33
C GLU A 280 3.29 -5.69 1.74
N LEU A 281 1.95 -5.76 1.62
CA LEU A 281 1.30 -6.91 0.99
C LEU A 281 1.78 -7.11 -0.44
N ARG A 282 1.87 -6.03 -1.23
CA ARG A 282 2.47 -6.04 -2.58
C ARG A 282 3.89 -6.61 -2.56
N ARG A 283 4.76 -6.15 -1.65
CA ARG A 283 6.15 -6.63 -1.57
C ARG A 283 6.20 -8.14 -1.33
N ARG A 284 5.38 -8.65 -0.40
CA ARG A 284 5.31 -10.10 -0.11
C ARG A 284 4.83 -10.90 -1.32
N LEU A 285 3.82 -10.41 -2.03
CA LEU A 285 3.33 -11.05 -3.26
C LEU A 285 4.41 -11.06 -4.34
N ASN A 286 5.04 -9.93 -4.63
CA ASN A 286 6.07 -9.82 -5.67
C ASN A 286 7.29 -10.69 -5.36
N ALA A 287 7.72 -10.78 -4.10
CA ALA A 287 8.83 -11.64 -3.69
C ALA A 287 8.55 -13.13 -3.97
N ALA A 288 7.28 -13.53 -3.87
CA ALA A 288 6.89 -14.92 -3.99
C ALA A 288 6.41 -15.28 -5.42
N GLY A 289 5.92 -14.31 -6.18
CA GLY A 289 5.45 -14.44 -7.56
C GLY A 289 4.04 -15.06 -7.69
N PRO A 290 3.42 -14.99 -8.88
CA PRO A 290 2.07 -15.48 -9.14
C PRO A 290 2.06 -17.02 -9.17
N ARG A 291 1.87 -17.64 -8.00
CA ARG A 291 1.80 -19.11 -7.81
C ARG A 291 0.61 -19.53 -6.95
N LYS A 292 -0.51 -18.82 -7.06
CA LYS A 292 -1.73 -19.01 -6.26
C LYS A 292 -1.41 -19.06 -4.77
N GLN A 293 -0.77 -18.01 -4.28
CA GLN A 293 -0.24 -17.94 -2.91
C GLN A 293 -1.20 -17.28 -1.94
N LEU A 294 -2.19 -16.55 -2.44
CA LEU A 294 -3.25 -16.00 -1.63
C LEU A 294 -4.38 -17.01 -1.47
N VAL A 295 -4.91 -17.09 -0.27
CA VAL A 295 -6.26 -17.57 -0.01
C VAL A 295 -7.00 -16.44 0.68
N ALA A 296 -8.16 -16.05 0.13
CA ALA A 296 -8.96 -14.99 0.71
C ALA A 296 -10.05 -15.59 1.60
N ILE A 297 -10.22 -15.06 2.81
CA ILE A 297 -11.42 -15.28 3.62
C ILE A 297 -12.24 -14.00 3.56
N SER A 298 -13.48 -14.08 3.08
CA SER A 298 -14.38 -12.93 3.06
C SER A 298 -15.54 -13.07 4.05
N GLY A 299 -15.90 -11.96 4.69
CA GLY A 299 -17.13 -11.81 5.47
C GLY A 299 -18.04 -10.73 4.90
N ALA A 300 -19.15 -10.45 5.59
CA ALA A 300 -20.20 -9.57 5.06
C ALA A 300 -19.72 -8.13 4.80
N GLY A 301 -18.65 -7.69 5.48
CA GLY A 301 -18.04 -6.38 5.27
C GLY A 301 -17.55 -6.13 3.84
N ILE A 302 -17.28 -7.18 3.05
CA ILE A 302 -16.93 -7.00 1.62
C ILE A 302 -18.15 -6.62 0.77
N SER A 303 -19.36 -6.98 1.21
CA SER A 303 -20.61 -6.82 0.46
C SER A 303 -21.42 -5.58 0.86
N THR A 304 -20.98 -4.83 1.86
CA THR A 304 -21.66 -3.60 2.33
C THR A 304 -21.74 -2.54 1.24
N ALA A 305 -20.65 -2.34 0.47
CA ALA A 305 -20.62 -1.44 -0.68
C ALA A 305 -21.51 -1.90 -1.85
N SER A 306 -21.99 -3.15 -1.81
CA SER A 306 -22.99 -3.69 -2.76
C SER A 306 -24.44 -3.53 -2.26
N GLY A 307 -24.65 -2.79 -1.17
CA GLY A 307 -25.97 -2.56 -0.57
C GLY A 307 -26.48 -3.74 0.28
N ILE A 308 -25.64 -4.74 0.57
CA ILE A 308 -26.01 -5.87 1.42
C ILE A 308 -25.60 -5.54 2.87
N PRO A 309 -26.54 -5.49 3.82
CA PRO A 309 -26.21 -5.18 5.20
C PRO A 309 -25.30 -6.26 5.81
N ASP A 310 -24.42 -5.85 6.72
CA ASP A 310 -23.59 -6.81 7.45
C ASP A 310 -24.40 -7.59 8.50
N TYR A 311 -23.83 -8.69 9.00
CA TYR A 311 -24.51 -9.49 10.01
C TYR A 311 -24.55 -8.80 11.38
N VAL A 312 -23.59 -7.92 11.68
CA VAL A 312 -23.44 -7.26 12.99
C VAL A 312 -24.52 -6.21 13.23
N SER A 313 -24.94 -5.49 12.18
CA SER A 313 -26.03 -4.52 12.26
C SER A 313 -27.39 -5.16 12.55
N GLY A 314 -27.56 -6.47 12.26
CA GLY A 314 -28.83 -7.16 12.40
C GLY A 314 -29.92 -6.70 11.42
N ALA A 315 -29.59 -5.83 10.46
CA ALA A 315 -30.56 -5.17 9.57
C ALA A 315 -31.26 -6.14 8.57
N TRP A 316 -30.81 -7.39 8.51
CA TRP A 316 -31.40 -8.45 7.69
C TRP A 316 -32.48 -9.26 8.44
N LEU A 317 -32.62 -9.06 9.75
CA LEU A 317 -33.63 -9.72 10.59
C LEU A 317 -34.81 -8.79 10.87
N ASP A 318 -35.96 -9.40 11.19
CA ASP A 318 -37.07 -8.66 11.79
C ASP A 318 -36.70 -8.25 13.23
N PRO A 319 -36.64 -6.95 13.57
CA PRO A 319 -36.28 -6.51 14.91
C PRO A 319 -37.25 -6.96 16.01
N GLN A 320 -38.49 -7.30 15.63
CA GLN A 320 -39.51 -7.77 16.58
C GLN A 320 -39.41 -9.27 16.86
N THR A 321 -38.61 -10.01 16.08
CA THR A 321 -38.46 -11.45 16.21
C THR A 321 -37.14 -11.78 16.92
N PRO A 322 -37.16 -12.55 18.03
CA PRO A 322 -35.94 -13.00 18.69
C PRO A 322 -35.02 -13.79 17.74
N VAL A 323 -33.70 -13.52 17.79
CA VAL A 323 -32.69 -14.18 16.93
C VAL A 323 -32.75 -15.71 17.03
N SER A 324 -33.13 -16.25 18.20
CA SER A 324 -33.30 -17.68 18.43
C SER A 324 -34.30 -18.35 17.49
N GLU A 325 -35.33 -17.64 17.02
CA GLU A 325 -36.34 -18.19 16.10
C GLU A 325 -35.79 -18.51 14.71
N TYR A 326 -34.64 -17.95 14.35
CA TYR A 326 -33.95 -18.23 13.08
C TYR A 326 -32.97 -19.42 13.18
N GLY A 327 -32.85 -20.04 14.36
CA GLY A 327 -31.94 -21.15 14.60
C GLY A 327 -32.42 -22.47 13.97
N TYR A 328 -31.47 -23.34 13.63
CA TYR A 328 -31.76 -24.62 12.98
C TYR A 328 -32.65 -25.54 13.82
N GLY A 329 -32.41 -25.61 15.13
CA GLY A 329 -33.24 -26.40 16.04
C GLY A 329 -34.70 -25.93 16.05
N ARG A 330 -34.95 -24.61 16.02
CA ARG A 330 -36.29 -24.04 15.93
C ARG A 330 -36.95 -24.34 14.59
N PHE A 331 -36.19 -24.24 13.50
CA PHE A 331 -36.65 -24.60 12.16
C PHE A 331 -37.17 -26.05 12.10
N LEU A 332 -36.51 -27.00 12.75
CA LEU A 332 -36.96 -28.39 12.78
C LEU A 332 -38.23 -28.59 13.63
N GLN A 333 -38.37 -27.85 14.73
CA GLN A 333 -39.41 -28.09 15.73
C GLN A 333 -40.71 -27.29 15.54
N SER A 334 -40.66 -26.14 14.86
CA SER A 334 -41.80 -25.21 14.80
C SER A 334 -42.14 -24.80 13.36
N ALA A 335 -43.39 -25.02 12.96
CA ALA A 335 -43.92 -24.54 11.68
C ALA A 335 -43.92 -23.01 11.58
N GLU A 336 -44.13 -22.31 12.71
CA GLU A 336 -44.05 -20.86 12.77
C GLU A 336 -42.62 -20.36 12.56
N ALA A 337 -41.64 -20.96 13.24
CA ALA A 337 -40.23 -20.63 13.05
C ALA A 337 -39.77 -20.88 11.60
N ARG A 338 -40.27 -21.95 10.96
CA ARG A 338 -40.04 -22.18 9.52
C ARG A 338 -40.54 -21.01 8.68
N ARG A 339 -41.76 -20.51 8.91
CA ARG A 339 -42.33 -19.38 8.15
C ARG A 339 -41.49 -18.12 8.32
N VAL A 340 -41.13 -17.79 9.56
CA VAL A 340 -40.25 -16.66 9.89
C VAL A 340 -38.91 -16.76 9.18
N TYR A 341 -38.29 -17.95 9.22
CA TYR A 341 -37.02 -18.21 8.56
C TYR A 341 -37.11 -18.05 7.03
N TRP A 342 -38.15 -18.61 6.41
CA TRP A 342 -38.40 -18.47 4.97
C TRP A 342 -38.65 -17.02 4.57
N ASP A 343 -39.45 -16.26 5.33
CA ASP A 343 -39.69 -14.84 5.08
C ASP A 343 -38.39 -14.02 5.15
N ALA A 344 -37.55 -14.25 6.17
CA ALA A 344 -36.26 -13.56 6.28
C ALA A 344 -35.30 -13.94 5.14
N CYS A 345 -35.18 -15.22 4.81
CA CYS A 345 -34.34 -15.67 3.70
C CYS A 345 -34.85 -15.13 2.36
N LYS A 346 -36.16 -15.05 2.15
CA LYS A 346 -36.73 -14.47 0.93
C LYS A 346 -36.44 -12.98 0.82
N ARG A 347 -36.54 -12.22 1.93
CA ARG A 347 -36.13 -10.80 1.95
C ARG A 347 -34.66 -10.66 1.56
N PHE A 348 -33.79 -11.49 2.12
CA PHE A 348 -32.36 -11.49 1.79
C PHE A 348 -32.08 -11.91 0.34
N LEU A 349 -32.79 -12.91 -0.19
CA LEU A 349 -32.71 -13.32 -1.59
C LEU A 349 -33.04 -12.15 -2.51
N ASN A 350 -34.10 -11.39 -2.22
CA ASN A 350 -34.50 -10.26 -3.04
C ASN A 350 -33.43 -9.15 -3.04
N VAL A 351 -32.82 -8.86 -1.89
CA VAL A 351 -31.69 -7.92 -1.79
C VAL A 351 -30.50 -8.40 -2.63
N THR A 352 -30.06 -9.63 -2.42
CA THR A 352 -28.89 -10.20 -3.11
C THR A 352 -29.10 -10.40 -4.62
N ALA A 353 -30.33 -10.68 -5.06
CA ALA A 353 -30.69 -10.76 -6.47
C ALA A 353 -30.58 -9.39 -7.16
N ALA A 354 -30.93 -8.30 -6.47
CA ALA A 354 -30.81 -6.94 -6.97
C ALA A 354 -29.38 -6.37 -6.87
N SER A 355 -28.56 -6.88 -5.94
CA SER A 355 -27.18 -6.44 -5.74
C SER A 355 -26.24 -6.88 -6.87
N ARG A 356 -25.28 -6.00 -7.17
CA ARG A 356 -24.16 -6.26 -8.08
C ARG A 356 -22.86 -6.40 -7.30
N PRO A 357 -21.89 -7.17 -7.82
CA PRO A 357 -20.53 -7.13 -7.28
C PRO A 357 -19.99 -5.70 -7.26
N ASN A 358 -19.16 -5.40 -6.26
CA ASN A 358 -18.44 -4.13 -6.17
C ASN A 358 -16.96 -4.35 -6.55
N PRO A 359 -16.15 -3.27 -6.61
CA PRO A 359 -14.74 -3.37 -7.03
C PRO A 359 -13.89 -4.35 -6.19
N ALA A 360 -14.25 -4.63 -4.93
CA ALA A 360 -13.54 -5.62 -4.13
C ALA A 360 -13.69 -7.05 -4.68
N HIS A 361 -14.91 -7.41 -5.09
CA HIS A 361 -15.20 -8.73 -5.66
C HIS A 361 -14.53 -8.91 -7.01
N GLU A 362 -14.63 -7.89 -7.87
CA GLU A 362 -13.97 -7.86 -9.18
C GLU A 362 -12.45 -7.99 -9.04
N ALA A 363 -11.85 -7.31 -8.05
CA ALA A 363 -10.43 -7.39 -7.78
C ALA A 363 -9.99 -8.79 -7.33
N LEU A 364 -10.76 -9.47 -6.48
CA LEU A 364 -10.46 -10.86 -6.11
C LEU A 364 -10.57 -11.81 -7.32
N ALA A 365 -11.58 -11.62 -8.17
CA ALA A 365 -11.71 -12.38 -9.41
C ALA A 365 -10.52 -12.13 -10.36
N GLN A 366 -10.05 -10.89 -10.49
CA GLN A 366 -8.86 -10.59 -11.30
C GLN A 366 -7.58 -11.21 -10.70
N LEU A 367 -7.39 -11.12 -9.38
CA LEU A 367 -6.25 -11.75 -8.71
C LEU A 367 -6.26 -13.27 -8.93
N GLU A 368 -7.43 -13.90 -8.97
CA GLU A 368 -7.56 -15.31 -9.31
C GLU A 368 -7.20 -15.60 -10.76
N ALA A 369 -7.77 -14.83 -11.70
CA ALA A 369 -7.53 -14.98 -13.13
C ALA A 369 -6.04 -14.83 -13.50
N GLU A 370 -5.31 -13.99 -12.77
CA GLU A 370 -3.87 -13.78 -12.96
C GLU A 370 -2.97 -14.70 -12.10
N GLY A 371 -3.57 -15.64 -11.37
CA GLY A 371 -2.82 -16.66 -10.63
C GLY A 371 -2.19 -16.16 -9.33
N TRP A 372 -2.61 -15.01 -8.80
CA TRP A 372 -2.23 -14.54 -7.46
C TRP A 372 -3.05 -15.22 -6.36
N LEU A 373 -4.36 -15.36 -6.59
CA LEU A 373 -5.33 -15.94 -5.67
C LEU A 373 -5.65 -17.39 -6.04
N ARG A 374 -5.65 -18.27 -5.04
CA ARG A 374 -5.99 -19.69 -5.21
C ARG A 374 -7.48 -19.95 -5.12
N ALA A 375 -8.12 -19.36 -4.12
CA ALA A 375 -9.53 -19.53 -3.82
C ALA A 375 -10.03 -18.41 -2.91
N VAL A 376 -11.34 -18.16 -2.98
CA VAL A 376 -12.09 -17.36 -2.02
C VAL A 376 -12.89 -18.29 -1.13
N VAL A 377 -12.59 -18.29 0.16
CA VAL A 377 -13.39 -18.94 1.20
C VAL A 377 -14.33 -17.89 1.80
N THR A 378 -15.61 -17.95 1.45
CA THR A 378 -16.57 -16.91 1.85
C THR A 378 -17.52 -17.39 2.94
N GLN A 379 -17.76 -16.55 3.94
CA GLN A 379 -18.85 -16.70 4.91
C GLN A 379 -20.18 -16.16 4.37
N ASN A 380 -20.14 -15.39 3.28
CA ASN A 380 -21.32 -14.79 2.68
C ASN A 380 -22.04 -15.81 1.81
N VAL A 381 -23.36 -15.67 1.74
CA VAL A 381 -24.23 -16.56 0.96
C VAL A 381 -24.82 -15.87 -0.27
N ASP A 382 -24.31 -14.69 -0.61
CA ASP A 382 -24.90 -13.71 -1.54
C ASP A 382 -24.62 -13.95 -3.03
N GLY A 383 -23.57 -14.69 -3.38
CA GLY A 383 -23.19 -14.92 -4.77
C GLY A 383 -22.40 -13.86 -5.48
N LEU A 384 -21.95 -12.82 -4.78
CA LEU A 384 -21.28 -11.72 -5.46
C LEU A 384 -19.89 -12.10 -5.98
N HIS A 385 -19.16 -13.02 -5.34
CA HIS A 385 -17.87 -13.50 -5.84
C HIS A 385 -18.00 -14.22 -7.18
N GLN A 386 -18.95 -15.14 -7.29
CA GLN A 386 -19.21 -15.88 -8.53
C GLN A 386 -19.73 -14.92 -9.63
N LYS A 387 -20.64 -13.99 -9.27
CA LYS A 387 -21.12 -12.94 -10.20
C LYS A 387 -19.99 -12.03 -10.69
N ALA A 388 -18.94 -11.81 -9.89
CA ALA A 388 -17.75 -11.05 -10.29
C ALA A 388 -16.79 -11.84 -11.20
N GLY A 389 -17.03 -13.14 -11.41
CA GLY A 389 -16.21 -14.01 -12.25
C GLY A 389 -15.21 -14.88 -11.49
N ALA A 390 -15.21 -14.88 -10.15
CA ALA A 390 -14.37 -15.80 -9.37
C ALA A 390 -14.84 -17.25 -9.57
N GLN A 391 -13.90 -18.17 -9.80
CA GLN A 391 -14.20 -19.57 -10.14
C GLN A 391 -14.01 -20.50 -8.94
N GLN A 392 -12.95 -20.32 -8.16
CA GLN A 392 -12.62 -21.13 -6.99
C GLN A 392 -13.22 -20.50 -5.73
N VAL A 393 -14.55 -20.57 -5.61
CA VAL A 393 -15.28 -20.10 -4.44
C VAL A 393 -15.73 -21.26 -3.57
N ILE A 394 -15.52 -21.13 -2.26
CA ILE A 394 -15.94 -22.08 -1.23
C ILE A 394 -16.91 -21.35 -0.31
N ASP A 395 -18.20 -21.59 -0.50
CA ASP A 395 -19.27 -21.00 0.31
C ASP A 395 -19.42 -21.76 1.63
N LEU A 396 -18.74 -21.29 2.69
CA LEU A 396 -18.71 -21.96 3.99
C LEU A 396 -20.10 -22.08 4.63
N HIS A 397 -20.95 -21.08 4.42
CA HIS A 397 -22.30 -21.03 5.01
C HIS A 397 -23.40 -21.29 3.97
N GLY A 398 -23.05 -21.92 2.85
CA GLY A 398 -24.00 -22.24 1.78
C GLY A 398 -24.39 -21.03 0.93
N ARG A 399 -25.58 -21.07 0.33
CA ARG A 399 -26.03 -20.16 -0.72
C ARG A 399 -27.49 -19.78 -0.55
N ILE A 400 -27.82 -18.52 -0.77
CA ILE A 400 -29.21 -18.09 -0.75
C ILE A 400 -29.96 -18.38 -2.06
N ASP A 401 -29.27 -18.60 -3.18
CA ASP A 401 -29.88 -18.73 -4.51
C ASP A 401 -30.63 -20.06 -4.76
N HIS A 402 -30.57 -21.01 -3.83
CA HIS A 402 -31.31 -22.27 -3.91
C HIS A 402 -31.76 -22.77 -2.55
N VAL A 403 -32.53 -23.87 -2.56
CA VAL A 403 -33.04 -24.54 -1.36
C VAL A 403 -32.50 -25.96 -1.32
N GLU A 404 -32.39 -26.54 -0.14
CA GLU A 404 -31.87 -27.89 0.09
C GLU A 404 -32.84 -28.71 0.94
N CYS A 405 -32.86 -30.02 0.71
CA CYS A 405 -33.53 -30.93 1.63
C CYS A 405 -32.65 -31.17 2.86
N VAL A 406 -33.20 -30.96 4.06
CA VAL A 406 -32.47 -31.19 5.32
C VAL A 406 -32.12 -32.66 5.57
N ALA A 407 -32.80 -33.60 4.89
CA ALA A 407 -32.62 -35.03 5.08
C ALA A 407 -31.63 -35.65 4.08
N CYS A 408 -31.78 -35.36 2.78
CA CYS A 408 -30.96 -35.98 1.73
C CYS A 408 -29.99 -35.01 1.04
N GLY A 409 -30.02 -33.71 1.36
CA GLY A 409 -29.13 -32.70 0.77
C GLY A 409 -29.44 -32.35 -0.69
N SER A 410 -30.54 -32.85 -1.27
CA SER A 410 -30.89 -32.54 -2.66
C SER A 410 -31.17 -31.05 -2.83
N ALA A 411 -30.44 -30.38 -3.72
CA ALA A 411 -30.71 -29.01 -4.11
C ALA A 411 -31.99 -28.93 -4.96
N GLN A 412 -32.83 -27.93 -4.69
CA GLN A 412 -34.07 -27.65 -5.42
C GLN A 412 -34.19 -26.15 -5.72
N PRO A 413 -34.97 -25.75 -6.74
CA PRO A 413 -35.27 -24.35 -6.98
C PRO A 413 -36.08 -23.76 -5.84
N TRP A 414 -36.05 -22.43 -5.72
CA TRP A 414 -36.93 -21.72 -4.80
C TRP A 414 -38.41 -22.02 -5.11
N PRO A 415 -39.24 -22.25 -4.08
CA PRO A 415 -40.68 -22.38 -4.25
C PRO A 415 -41.31 -21.05 -4.68
N ALA A 416 -42.57 -21.11 -5.11
CA ALA A 416 -43.36 -19.90 -5.37
C ALA A 416 -43.45 -19.01 -4.12
N ASP A 417 -43.47 -17.69 -4.32
CA ASP A 417 -43.48 -16.71 -3.25
C ASP A 417 -44.67 -16.93 -2.30
N GLY A 418 -44.37 -17.05 -1.01
CA GLY A 418 -45.36 -17.29 0.04
C GLY A 418 -45.83 -18.73 0.19
N ALA A 419 -45.33 -19.69 -0.60
CA ALA A 419 -45.76 -21.10 -0.53
C ALA A 419 -45.59 -21.72 0.87
N TRP A 420 -44.55 -21.33 1.61
CA TRP A 420 -44.29 -21.77 2.99
C TRP A 420 -45.35 -21.34 4.01
N ARG A 421 -46.26 -20.43 3.64
CA ARG A 421 -47.40 -20.02 4.49
C ARG A 421 -48.55 -21.01 4.44
N ASN A 422 -48.67 -21.75 3.33
CA ASN A 422 -49.80 -22.64 3.03
C ASN A 422 -49.57 -24.09 3.46
N GLY A 423 -48.37 -24.44 3.94
CA GLY A 423 -48.04 -25.79 4.37
C GLY A 423 -46.54 -26.02 4.46
N GLU A 424 -46.14 -27.22 4.85
CA GLU A 424 -44.74 -27.62 4.88
C GLU A 424 -44.20 -27.85 3.47
N LEU A 425 -43.02 -27.33 3.21
CA LEU A 425 -42.31 -27.56 1.96
C LEU A 425 -41.47 -28.83 2.09
N VAL A 426 -41.77 -29.83 1.28
CA VAL A 426 -41.13 -31.15 1.34
C VAL A 426 -40.41 -31.49 0.05
N CYS A 427 -39.35 -32.27 0.19
CA CYS A 427 -38.50 -32.70 -0.90
C CYS A 427 -39.21 -33.71 -1.78
N ALA A 428 -39.27 -33.42 -3.08
CA ALA A 428 -39.79 -34.35 -4.09
C ALA A 428 -39.10 -35.74 -4.12
N THR A 429 -37.85 -35.86 -3.63
CA THR A 429 -37.08 -37.11 -3.66
C THR A 429 -37.31 -38.00 -2.44
N CYS A 430 -37.39 -37.42 -1.23
CA CYS A 430 -37.43 -38.21 0.01
C CYS A 430 -38.52 -37.78 1.01
N GLY A 431 -39.32 -36.76 0.69
CA GLY A 431 -40.35 -36.23 1.59
C GLY A 431 -39.83 -35.41 2.78
N GLY A 432 -38.51 -35.27 2.94
CA GLY A 432 -37.92 -34.46 4.02
C GLY A 432 -38.14 -32.96 3.85
N LEU A 433 -38.05 -32.18 4.93
CA LEU A 433 -38.27 -30.73 4.88
C LEU A 433 -37.26 -30.02 3.95
N LEU A 434 -37.74 -29.02 3.22
CA LEU A 434 -36.92 -28.09 2.45
C LEU A 434 -36.59 -26.85 3.29
N LYS A 435 -35.37 -26.34 3.13
CA LYS A 435 -34.87 -25.09 3.74
C LYS A 435 -34.06 -24.31 2.69
N PRO A 436 -34.07 -22.96 2.68
CA PRO A 436 -33.04 -22.18 1.98
C PRO A 436 -31.64 -22.72 2.29
N ALA A 437 -30.77 -22.87 1.29
CA ALA A 437 -29.48 -23.57 1.44
C ALA A 437 -28.39 -22.76 2.17
N VAL A 438 -28.80 -21.99 3.18
CA VAL A 438 -27.95 -21.21 4.07
C VAL A 438 -27.78 -21.94 5.40
N THR A 439 -26.56 -21.98 5.92
CA THR A 439 -26.27 -22.55 7.24
C THR A 439 -26.90 -21.69 8.32
N ALA A 440 -27.93 -22.21 8.98
CA ALA A 440 -28.59 -21.54 10.11
C ALA A 440 -27.74 -21.66 11.39
N MET A 441 -28.02 -20.80 12.39
CA MET A 441 -27.33 -20.89 13.68
C MET A 441 -27.59 -22.26 14.33
N GLY A 442 -26.51 -22.94 14.73
CA GLY A 442 -26.57 -24.30 15.29
C GLY A 442 -26.70 -25.42 14.26
N GLN A 443 -26.61 -25.10 12.96
CA GLN A 443 -26.49 -26.10 11.89
C GLN A 443 -25.01 -26.37 11.60
N ASP A 444 -24.68 -27.61 11.23
CA ASP A 444 -23.37 -27.96 10.68
C ASP A 444 -23.14 -27.27 9.33
N LEU A 445 -21.87 -27.02 9.01
CA LEU A 445 -21.48 -26.50 7.69
C LEU A 445 -21.86 -27.47 6.57
N PRO A 446 -22.06 -27.00 5.33
CA PRO A 446 -22.34 -27.87 4.20
C PRO A 446 -21.25 -28.93 4.03
N ALA A 447 -21.66 -30.15 3.70
CA ALA A 447 -20.75 -31.28 3.54
C ALA A 447 -19.63 -30.95 2.54
N GLY A 448 -18.38 -31.18 2.94
CA GLY A 448 -17.21 -30.93 2.09
C GLY A 448 -16.75 -29.47 2.01
N ALA A 449 -17.52 -28.47 2.47
CA ALA A 449 -17.10 -27.07 2.45
C ALA A 449 -15.84 -26.85 3.31
N TRP A 450 -15.83 -27.39 4.53
CA TRP A 450 -14.68 -27.27 5.43
C TRP A 450 -13.44 -28.02 4.91
N PRO A 451 -13.50 -29.30 4.51
CA PRO A 451 -12.37 -29.98 3.86
C PRO A 451 -11.82 -29.23 2.63
N ARG A 452 -12.69 -28.67 1.79
CA ARG A 452 -12.27 -27.85 0.64
C ARG A 452 -11.55 -26.58 1.07
N ALA A 453 -12.05 -25.88 2.11
CA ALA A 453 -11.39 -24.70 2.65
C ALA A 453 -9.99 -25.04 3.20
N MET A 454 -9.87 -26.11 3.98
CA MET A 454 -8.59 -26.60 4.51
C MET A 454 -7.63 -27.02 3.40
N THR A 455 -8.13 -27.68 2.35
CA THR A 455 -7.32 -28.04 1.18
C THR A 455 -6.86 -26.80 0.42
N ALA A 456 -7.72 -25.79 0.28
CA ALA A 456 -7.38 -24.54 -0.39
C ALA A 456 -6.31 -23.76 0.37
N MET A 457 -6.30 -23.78 1.71
CA MET A 457 -5.22 -23.21 2.52
C MET A 457 -3.84 -23.75 2.08
N GLY A 458 -3.76 -25.03 1.72
CA GLY A 458 -2.54 -25.66 1.20
C GLY A 458 -1.39 -25.62 2.21
N GLY A 459 -0.15 -25.41 1.77
CA GLY A 459 1.00 -25.16 2.66
C GLY A 459 1.74 -23.90 2.23
N GLY A 460 1.96 -22.97 3.17
CA GLY A 460 2.62 -21.68 2.95
C GLY A 460 1.79 -20.66 2.15
N GLY A 461 2.29 -19.42 2.09
CA GLY A 461 1.66 -18.30 1.35
C GLY A 461 1.13 -17.20 2.27
N ILE A 462 0.02 -16.57 1.87
CA ILE A 462 -0.61 -15.47 2.61
C ILE A 462 -2.12 -15.72 2.73
N LEU A 463 -2.62 -15.70 3.96
CA LEU A 463 -4.05 -15.64 4.22
C LEU A 463 -4.51 -14.18 4.23
N LEU A 464 -5.45 -13.85 3.37
CA LEU A 464 -6.04 -12.52 3.25
C LEU A 464 -7.45 -12.49 3.82
N VAL A 465 -7.65 -11.86 4.98
CA VAL A 465 -8.97 -11.66 5.57
C VAL A 465 -9.56 -10.36 5.06
N VAL A 466 -10.78 -10.39 4.52
CA VAL A 466 -11.45 -9.23 3.92
C VAL A 466 -12.85 -9.05 4.50
N GLY A 467 -13.12 -7.88 5.08
CA GLY A 467 -14.47 -7.52 5.54
C GLY A 467 -15.01 -8.47 6.61
N SER A 468 -14.14 -8.98 7.48
CA SER A 468 -14.51 -9.87 8.57
C SER A 468 -13.83 -9.45 9.85
N ARG A 469 -14.61 -9.32 10.93
CA ARG A 469 -14.09 -9.13 12.28
C ARG A 469 -13.50 -10.41 12.88
N LEU A 470 -13.57 -11.55 12.20
CA LEU A 470 -13.12 -12.85 12.72
C LEU A 470 -13.81 -13.24 14.06
N ALA A 471 -15.05 -12.78 14.28
CA ALA A 471 -15.81 -13.06 15.49
C ALA A 471 -16.48 -14.45 15.48
N VAL A 472 -16.60 -15.07 14.29
CA VAL A 472 -17.17 -16.41 14.12
C VAL A 472 -16.04 -17.45 14.17
N SER A 473 -16.29 -18.56 14.86
CA SER A 473 -15.30 -19.61 15.14
C SER A 473 -14.67 -20.21 13.88
N THR A 474 -15.41 -20.29 12.77
CA THR A 474 -14.91 -20.85 11.49
C THR A 474 -13.81 -20.00 10.87
N ALA A 475 -13.99 -18.68 10.80
CA ALA A 475 -12.99 -17.76 10.29
C ALA A 475 -11.75 -17.70 11.19
N ALA A 476 -11.95 -17.68 12.51
CA ALA A 476 -10.85 -17.72 13.49
C ALA A 476 -10.05 -19.03 13.40
N ALA A 477 -10.73 -20.17 13.17
CA ALA A 477 -10.08 -21.47 13.01
C ALA A 477 -9.21 -21.53 11.75
N LEU A 478 -9.63 -20.92 10.64
CA LEU A 478 -8.81 -20.81 9.42
C LEU A 478 -7.58 -19.92 9.63
N VAL A 479 -7.70 -18.83 10.39
CA VAL A 479 -6.53 -18.01 10.78
C VAL A 479 -5.56 -18.82 11.65
N GLY A 480 -6.08 -19.59 12.60
CA GLY A 480 -5.27 -20.51 13.42
C GLY A 480 -4.53 -21.55 12.58
N GLU A 481 -5.20 -22.11 11.57
CA GLU A 481 -4.57 -23.04 10.63
C GLU A 481 -3.48 -22.38 9.79
N ALA A 482 -3.77 -21.21 9.20
CA ALA A 482 -2.79 -20.45 8.43
C ALA A 482 -1.49 -20.23 9.23
N ARG A 483 -1.63 -19.84 10.50
CA ARG A 483 -0.50 -19.66 11.42
C ARG A 483 0.27 -20.96 11.68
N ARG A 484 -0.43 -22.08 11.90
CA ARG A 484 0.22 -23.41 12.05
C ARG A 484 1.04 -23.81 10.82
N GLN A 485 0.58 -23.44 9.64
CA GLN A 485 1.26 -23.70 8.37
C GLN A 485 2.35 -22.68 8.03
N GLY A 486 2.59 -21.68 8.89
CA GLY A 486 3.57 -20.63 8.66
C GLY A 486 3.17 -19.64 7.56
N ALA A 487 1.89 -19.55 7.19
CA ALA A 487 1.40 -18.57 6.25
C ALA A 487 1.38 -17.17 6.89
N GLY A 488 1.74 -16.14 6.11
CA GLY A 488 1.58 -14.75 6.54
C GLY A 488 0.11 -14.36 6.62
N LEU A 489 -0.24 -13.46 7.52
CA LEU A 489 -1.60 -12.92 7.63
C LEU A 489 -1.65 -11.48 7.14
N ALA A 490 -2.66 -11.19 6.31
CA ALA A 490 -3.05 -9.83 5.95
C ALA A 490 -4.55 -9.64 6.22
N VAL A 491 -4.93 -8.53 6.83
CA VAL A 491 -6.32 -8.23 7.19
C VAL A 491 -6.70 -6.87 6.61
N ILE A 492 -7.77 -6.87 5.83
CA ILE A 492 -8.44 -5.68 5.29
C ILE A 492 -9.80 -5.61 5.97
N ASN A 493 -9.91 -4.79 7.01
CA ASN A 493 -11.16 -4.62 7.73
C ASN A 493 -11.21 -3.26 8.40
N GLN A 494 -12.41 -2.66 8.41
CA GLN A 494 -12.66 -1.42 9.16
C GLN A 494 -13.14 -1.72 10.57
N GLY A 495 -12.63 -0.97 11.54
CA GLY A 495 -13.09 -1.07 12.94
C GLY A 495 -12.51 -2.25 13.73
N GLY A 496 -11.30 -2.70 13.36
CA GLY A 496 -10.50 -3.66 14.12
C GLY A 496 -10.65 -5.12 13.70
N ALA A 497 -9.81 -5.99 14.27
CA ALA A 497 -9.88 -7.44 14.15
C ALA A 497 -10.22 -8.05 15.52
N GLY A 498 -11.18 -8.98 15.56
CA GLY A 498 -11.56 -9.70 16.79
C GLY A 498 -10.56 -10.77 17.22
N THR A 499 -9.51 -11.00 16.42
CA THR A 499 -8.36 -11.86 16.77
C THR A 499 -7.12 -10.99 16.96
N PRO A 500 -6.29 -11.25 17.99
CA PRO A 500 -5.03 -10.52 18.18
C PRO A 500 -4.11 -10.64 16.96
N LEU A 501 -3.63 -9.49 16.48
CA LEU A 501 -2.60 -9.40 15.45
C LEU A 501 -1.23 -9.69 16.06
N LEU A 502 -0.43 -10.51 15.40
CA LEU A 502 0.94 -10.84 15.81
C LEU A 502 1.95 -9.92 15.11
N LEU A 503 3.18 -9.90 15.63
CA LEU A 503 4.29 -9.21 14.98
C LEU A 503 4.51 -9.78 13.57
N GLY A 504 4.42 -8.92 12.56
CA GLY A 504 4.56 -9.31 11.15
C GLY A 504 3.23 -9.51 10.41
N ASP A 505 2.09 -9.50 11.10
CA ASP A 505 0.78 -9.43 10.45
C ASP A 505 0.59 -8.06 9.79
N VAL A 506 -0.05 -8.04 8.63
CA VAL A 506 -0.39 -6.81 7.91
C VAL A 506 -1.84 -6.45 8.21
N TYR A 507 -2.08 -5.24 8.72
CA TYR A 507 -3.44 -4.73 8.94
C TYR A 507 -3.65 -3.44 8.15
N ILE A 508 -4.78 -3.37 7.45
CA ILE A 508 -5.17 -2.26 6.59
C ILE A 508 -6.59 -1.82 6.98
N ASP A 509 -6.67 -0.68 7.66
CA ASP A 509 -7.93 -0.08 8.11
C ASP A 509 -8.51 0.86 7.05
N LEU A 510 -8.89 0.28 5.92
CA LEU A 510 -9.49 0.98 4.77
C LEU A 510 -10.59 0.11 4.15
N PRO A 511 -11.54 0.70 3.40
CA PRO A 511 -12.59 -0.04 2.71
C PRO A 511 -12.01 -1.06 1.72
N ALA A 512 -12.57 -2.27 1.68
CA ALA A 512 -12.08 -3.35 0.83
C ALA A 512 -12.17 -3.01 -0.66
N GLU A 513 -13.21 -2.26 -1.05
CA GLU A 513 -13.46 -1.73 -2.39
C GLU A 513 -12.47 -0.65 -2.84
N GLN A 514 -11.61 -0.16 -1.95
CA GLN A 514 -10.46 0.69 -2.31
C GLN A 514 -9.16 -0.12 -2.29
N VAL A 515 -8.99 -0.96 -1.27
CA VAL A 515 -7.73 -1.69 -1.03
C VAL A 515 -7.47 -2.77 -2.07
N LEU A 516 -8.47 -3.58 -2.41
CA LEU A 516 -8.29 -4.69 -3.35
C LEU A 516 -8.06 -4.21 -4.80
N PRO A 517 -8.79 -3.19 -5.30
CA PRO A 517 -8.44 -2.55 -6.57
C PRO A 517 -7.05 -1.91 -6.57
N ALA A 518 -6.65 -1.25 -5.46
CA ALA A 518 -5.31 -0.70 -5.32
C ALA A 518 -4.23 -1.80 -5.41
N LEU A 519 -4.46 -2.95 -4.77
CA LEU A 519 -3.56 -4.10 -4.87
C LEU A 519 -3.52 -4.65 -6.31
N CYS A 520 -4.67 -4.82 -6.97
CA CYS A 520 -4.73 -5.23 -8.37
C CYS A 520 -3.95 -4.28 -9.28
N ARG A 521 -4.10 -2.96 -9.12
CA ARG A 521 -3.35 -1.97 -9.89
C ARG A 521 -1.83 -2.13 -9.76
N LEU A 522 -1.38 -2.68 -8.64
CA LEU A 522 0.03 -2.89 -8.33
C LEU A 522 0.58 -4.24 -8.81
N VAL A 523 -0.25 -5.27 -9.01
CA VAL A 523 0.24 -6.64 -9.32
C VAL A 523 -0.39 -7.28 -10.56
N CYS A 524 -1.57 -6.82 -10.96
CA CYS A 524 -2.33 -7.35 -12.10
C CYS A 524 -1.99 -6.60 -13.40
N LYS A 525 -1.87 -7.33 -14.50
CA LYS A 525 -1.68 -6.82 -15.86
C LYS A 525 -2.99 -6.34 -16.49
N GLY A 526 -4.07 -7.10 -16.28
CA GLY A 526 -5.35 -6.96 -16.95
C GLY A 526 -6.40 -6.15 -16.20
N TRP A 527 -6.08 -5.53 -15.06
CA TRP A 527 -7.06 -4.79 -14.26
C TRP A 527 -7.65 -3.60 -15.06
N PRO A 528 -8.97 -3.63 -15.39
CA PRO A 528 -9.59 -2.67 -16.32
C PRO A 528 -10.19 -1.44 -15.61
N HIS A 529 -10.62 -1.56 -14.35
CA HIS A 529 -11.22 -0.46 -13.59
C HIS A 529 -10.15 0.46 -13.01
N ALA A 530 -9.65 1.36 -13.85
CA ALA A 530 -8.52 2.23 -13.54
C ALA A 530 -8.48 3.56 -14.32
N GLU A 531 -9.58 3.96 -14.96
CA GLU A 531 -9.73 5.29 -15.59
C GLU A 531 -10.33 6.31 -14.62
#